data_AF-A0A7Y3DA06-F1
#
_entry.id   AF-A0A7Y3DA06-F1
#
_cell.length_a   1.000
_cell.length_b   1.000
_cell.length_c   1.000
_cell.angle_alpha   90.00
_cell.angle_beta   90.00
_cell.angle_gamma   90.00
#
_symmetry.space_group_name_H-M   'P 1'
#
loop_
_entity.id
_entity.type
_entity.pdbx_description
1 polymer ?
#
loop_
_entity_poly.entity_id
_entity_poly.type
_entity_poly.pdbx_seq_one_letter_code
_entity_poly.pdbx_strand_id
1 'polypeptide(L)'
;MTLVVTATLRRGFAAGARVAVAPLVTDSILIAVSVLVLRQLPATWRAVIGLLGAAVVLGLAIRTWVEARSVTALPTAVGHRGELRQGAAVNLLNPQAWIFWTAVGAPLLVRTAQERPWAAVGFLAAFFLLLIGSKVVLAALLARGRHLLSVAGYRYAMTACAFLLVGLAVLLAWRGLQDLGLAQRL
;
A
#
# COMPACT_ATOMS: atom_id res chain seq x y z
N MET A 1 -5.06 6.56 -8.05
CA MET A 1 -4.78 8.02 -7.89
C MET A 1 -5.55 8.86 -8.91
N THR A 2 -5.56 8.48 -10.18
CA THR A 2 -6.19 9.19 -11.30
C THR A 2 -7.66 9.59 -11.05
N LEU A 3 -8.43 8.71 -10.40
CA LEU A 3 -9.84 8.95 -10.11
C LEU A 3 -10.08 9.98 -9.01
N VAL A 4 -9.26 9.99 -7.97
CA VAL A 4 -9.34 10.97 -6.87
C VAL A 4 -9.05 12.36 -7.42
N VAL A 5 -7.98 12.48 -8.23
CA VAL A 5 -7.61 13.76 -8.85
C VAL A 5 -8.70 14.25 -9.80
N THR A 6 -9.18 13.38 -10.69
CA THR A 6 -10.23 13.74 -11.66
C THR A 6 -11.54 14.14 -10.97
N ALA A 7 -11.95 13.41 -9.93
CA ALA A 7 -13.14 13.74 -9.14
C ALA A 7 -12.96 15.06 -8.38
N THR A 8 -11.78 15.32 -7.83
CA THR A 8 -11.46 16.58 -7.14
C THR A 8 -11.52 17.77 -8.10
N LEU A 9 -10.89 17.66 -9.27
CA LEU A 9 -10.83 18.74 -10.25
C LEU A 9 -12.18 19.01 -10.92
N ARG A 10 -13.02 17.99 -11.13
CA ARG A 10 -14.31 18.15 -11.84
C ARG A 10 -15.51 18.39 -10.92
N ARG A 11 -15.49 17.86 -9.69
CA ARG A 11 -16.64 17.84 -8.77
C ARG A 11 -16.30 18.34 -7.36
N GLY A 12 -15.12 18.92 -7.18
CA GLY A 12 -14.65 19.47 -5.92
C GLY A 12 -14.13 18.43 -4.93
N PHE A 13 -13.59 18.92 -3.82
CA PHE A 13 -12.91 18.14 -2.79
C PHE A 13 -13.74 16.96 -2.25
N ALA A 14 -15.04 17.16 -1.97
CA ALA A 14 -15.91 16.13 -1.40
C ALA A 14 -16.11 14.92 -2.32
N ALA A 15 -16.02 15.10 -3.64
CA ALA A 15 -16.05 14.00 -4.60
C ALA A 15 -14.72 13.24 -4.63
N GLY A 16 -13.60 13.96 -4.56
CA GLY A 16 -12.26 13.37 -4.42
C GLY A 16 -12.11 12.54 -3.14
N ALA A 17 -12.55 13.08 -2.01
CA ALA A 17 -12.52 12.41 -0.71
C ALA A 17 -13.32 11.09 -0.73
N ARG A 18 -14.53 11.07 -1.31
CA ARG A 18 -15.33 9.85 -1.43
C ARG A 18 -14.63 8.77 -2.27
N VAL A 19 -13.95 9.15 -3.36
CA VAL A 19 -13.17 8.19 -4.17
C VAL A 19 -11.93 7.69 -3.40
N ALA A 20 -11.31 8.54 -2.59
CA ALA A 20 -10.13 8.18 -1.81
C ALA A 20 -10.40 7.08 -0.77
N VAL A 21 -11.66 6.94 -0.34
CA VAL A 21 -12.14 5.95 0.63
C VAL A 21 -12.42 4.58 -0.02
N ALA A 22 -12.52 4.48 -1.36
CA ALA A 22 -12.78 3.22 -2.05
C ALA A 22 -11.87 2.03 -1.63
N PRO A 23 -10.56 2.23 -1.36
CA PRO A 23 -9.69 1.16 -0.86
C PRO A 23 -10.12 0.56 0.48
N LEU A 24 -10.88 1.26 1.34
CA LEU A 24 -11.39 0.63 2.56
C LEU A 24 -12.24 -0.60 2.25
N VAL A 25 -13.12 -0.49 1.25
CA VAL A 25 -14.01 -1.60 0.90
C VAL A 25 -13.24 -2.69 0.16
N THR A 26 -12.49 -2.31 -0.87
CA THR A 26 -11.80 -3.30 -1.72
C THR A 26 -10.68 -4.00 -0.97
N ASP A 27 -9.87 -3.27 -0.21
CA ASP A 27 -8.75 -3.86 0.51
C ASP A 27 -9.24 -4.66 1.70
N SER A 28 -10.35 -4.30 2.36
CA SER A 28 -10.95 -5.15 3.41
C SER A 28 -11.34 -6.53 2.88
N ILE A 29 -11.87 -6.61 1.65
CA ILE A 29 -12.18 -7.89 0.98
C ILE A 29 -10.88 -8.66 0.72
N LEU A 30 -9.88 -7.99 0.14
CA LEU A 30 -8.57 -8.60 -0.14
C LEU A 30 -7.89 -9.13 1.14
N ILE A 31 -7.91 -8.34 2.22
CA ILE A 31 -7.40 -8.70 3.54
C ILE A 31 -8.11 -9.95 4.04
N ALA A 32 -9.44 -9.93 4.06
CA ALA A 32 -10.24 -11.03 4.59
C ALA A 32 -9.95 -12.34 3.84
N VAL A 33 -9.98 -12.31 2.51
CA VAL A 33 -9.68 -13.50 1.69
C VAL A 33 -8.24 -13.95 1.91
N SER A 34 -7.27 -13.04 1.86
CA SER A 34 -5.85 -13.39 2.03
C SER A 34 -5.57 -14.00 3.40
N VAL A 35 -6.15 -13.45 4.47
CA VAL A 35 -6.02 -13.96 5.84
C VAL A 35 -6.69 -15.33 5.99
N LEU A 36 -7.90 -15.51 5.43
CA LEU A 36 -8.61 -16.79 5.49
C LEU A 36 -7.85 -17.90 4.75
N VAL A 37 -7.30 -17.61 3.57
CA VAL A 37 -6.49 -18.56 2.82
C VAL A 37 -5.20 -18.89 3.58
N LEU A 38 -4.46 -17.88 4.05
CA LEU A 38 -3.19 -18.14 4.75
C LEU A 38 -3.36 -18.89 6.06
N ARG A 39 -4.46 -18.68 6.80
CA ARG A 39 -4.73 -19.41 8.05
C ARG A 39 -4.89 -20.92 7.84
N GLN A 40 -5.27 -21.35 6.64
CA GLN A 40 -5.40 -22.76 6.28
C GLN A 40 -4.05 -23.39 5.90
N LEU A 41 -2.99 -22.59 5.73
CA LEU A 41 -1.67 -23.09 5.34
C LEU A 41 -0.79 -23.45 6.54
N PRO A 42 0.03 -24.51 6.42
CA PRO A 42 1.06 -24.84 7.41
C PRO A 42 2.00 -23.66 7.68
N ALA A 43 2.58 -23.61 8.89
CA ALA A 43 3.46 -22.52 9.31
C ALA A 43 4.65 -22.31 8.36
N THR A 44 5.26 -23.40 7.88
CA THR A 44 6.37 -23.34 6.91
C THR A 44 5.99 -22.61 5.62
N TRP A 45 4.81 -22.90 5.06
CA TRP A 45 4.34 -22.25 3.83
C TRP A 45 4.03 -20.77 4.07
N ARG A 46 3.46 -20.41 5.22
CA ARG A 46 3.25 -19.00 5.59
C ARG A 46 4.58 -18.24 5.69
N ALA A 47 5.61 -18.86 6.27
CA ALA A 47 6.95 -18.27 6.37
C ALA A 47 7.61 -18.08 5.00
N VAL A 48 7.54 -19.09 4.12
CA VAL A 48 8.06 -19.00 2.74
C VAL A 48 7.34 -17.89 1.96
N ILE A 49 6.00 -17.82 2.04
CA ILE A 49 5.21 -16.77 1.39
C ILE A 49 5.60 -15.38 1.93
N GLY A 50 5.82 -15.25 3.24
CA GLY A 50 6.30 -14.01 3.86
C GLY A 50 7.68 -13.57 3.36
N LEU A 51 8.61 -14.51 3.18
CA LEU A 51 9.94 -14.24 2.61
C LEU A 51 9.85 -13.80 1.15
N LEU A 52 9.01 -14.44 0.35
CA LEU A 52 8.74 -14.00 -1.03
C LEU A 52 8.13 -12.60 -1.05
N GLY A 53 7.22 -12.30 -0.11
CA GLY A 53 6.69 -10.97 0.09
C GLY A 53 7.76 -9.94 0.40
N ALA A 54 8.75 -10.27 1.25
CA ALA A 54 9.88 -9.38 1.52
C ALA A 54 10.68 -9.03 0.26
N ALA A 55 10.94 -10.01 -0.62
CA ALA A 55 11.60 -9.78 -1.90
C ALA A 55 10.78 -8.88 -2.84
N VAL A 56 9.46 -9.09 -2.89
CA VAL A 56 8.54 -8.23 -3.67
C VAL A 56 8.56 -6.79 -3.15
N VAL A 57 8.48 -6.60 -1.83
CA VAL A 57 8.50 -5.26 -1.20
C VAL A 57 9.83 -4.56 -1.46
N LEU A 58 10.95 -5.29 -1.39
CA LEU A 58 12.25 -4.74 -1.73
C LEU A 58 12.32 -4.29 -3.19
N GLY A 59 11.79 -5.09 -4.11
CA GLY A 59 11.67 -4.71 -5.53
C GLY A 59 10.82 -3.44 -5.72
N LEU A 60 9.71 -3.31 -4.99
CA LEU A 60 8.88 -2.09 -4.99
C LEU A 60 9.64 -0.88 -4.41
N ALA A 61 10.42 -1.07 -3.35
CA ALA A 61 11.22 -0.02 -2.75
C ALA A 61 12.25 0.53 -3.75
N ILE A 62 12.97 -0.36 -4.44
CA ILE A 62 13.96 0.00 -5.46
C ILE A 62 13.30 0.76 -6.61
N ARG A 63 12.18 0.26 -7.15
CA ARG A 63 11.44 0.95 -8.21
C ARG A 63 10.99 2.35 -7.78
N THR A 64 10.40 2.45 -6.58
CA THR A 64 9.94 3.73 -6.01
C THR A 64 11.09 4.71 -5.86
N TRP A 65 12.27 4.24 -5.42
CA TRP A 65 13.47 5.07 -5.30
C TRP A 65 13.99 5.54 -6.66
N VAL A 66 14.06 4.65 -7.66
CA VAL A 66 14.49 4.99 -9.01
C VAL A 66 13.54 6.02 -9.63
N GLU A 67 12.23 5.80 -9.53
CA GLU A 67 11.21 6.75 -9.97
C GLU A 67 11.35 8.11 -9.26
N ALA A 68 11.60 8.12 -7.95
CA ALA A 68 11.82 9.35 -7.19
C ALA A 68 13.01 10.18 -7.70
N ARG A 69 13.99 9.55 -8.33
CA ARG A 69 15.16 10.25 -8.90
C ARG A 69 14.92 10.77 -10.31
N SER A 70 14.03 10.14 -11.07
CA SER A 70 13.71 10.52 -12.45
C SER A 70 12.54 11.50 -12.58
N VAL A 71 11.88 11.88 -11.48
CA VAL A 71 10.80 12.89 -11.52
C VAL A 71 11.34 14.25 -11.96
N THR A 72 10.96 14.67 -13.16
CA THR A 72 11.20 16.01 -13.72
C THR A 72 9.95 16.88 -13.75
N ALA A 73 8.77 16.26 -13.72
CA ALA A 73 7.47 16.94 -13.68
C ALA A 73 6.49 16.21 -12.76
N LEU A 74 5.51 16.95 -12.22
CA LEU A 74 4.43 16.33 -11.47
C LEU A 74 3.56 15.48 -12.39
N PRO A 75 3.04 14.33 -11.93
CA PRO A 75 2.12 13.52 -12.72
C PRO A 75 0.89 14.33 -13.14
N THR A 76 0.62 14.41 -14.45
CA THR A 76 -0.59 15.04 -14.98
C THR A 76 -1.74 14.03 -14.97
N ALA A 77 -2.89 14.43 -14.43
CA ALA A 77 -4.05 13.55 -14.35
C ALA A 77 -4.79 13.50 -15.69
N VAL A 78 -4.70 12.37 -16.38
CA VAL A 78 -5.53 12.08 -17.57
C VAL A 78 -6.76 11.28 -17.10
N GLY A 79 -7.94 11.91 -17.08
CA GLY A 79 -9.16 11.32 -16.53
C GLY A 79 -10.24 11.04 -17.57
N HIS A 80 -10.59 9.76 -17.77
CA HIS A 80 -11.78 9.32 -18.50
C HIS A 80 -13.02 9.27 -17.56
N ARG A 81 -14.22 9.44 -18.13
CA ARG A 81 -15.50 9.55 -17.41
C ARG A 81 -16.02 8.15 -17.03
N GLY A 82 -16.41 7.91 -15.76
CA GLY A 82 -17.28 6.77 -15.36
C GLY A 82 -16.86 5.90 -14.16
N GLU A 83 -15.69 6.11 -13.56
CA GLU A 83 -14.94 4.96 -13.03
C GLU A 83 -14.82 4.82 -11.50
N LEU A 84 -15.87 5.09 -10.71
CA LEU A 84 -15.81 4.76 -9.26
C LEU A 84 -15.91 3.24 -9.04
N ARG A 85 -16.88 2.60 -9.71
CA ARG A 85 -17.03 1.14 -9.77
C ARG A 85 -15.90 0.48 -10.55
N GLN A 86 -15.47 1.08 -11.66
CA GLN A 86 -14.37 0.57 -12.48
C GLN A 86 -13.03 0.70 -11.75
N GLY A 87 -12.77 1.77 -11.01
CA GLY A 87 -11.59 1.89 -10.14
C GLY A 87 -11.56 0.90 -8.99
N ALA A 88 -12.71 0.65 -8.36
CA ALA A 88 -12.83 -0.38 -7.32
C ALA A 88 -12.65 -1.80 -7.88
N ALA A 89 -13.26 -2.09 -9.04
CA ALA A 89 -13.08 -3.35 -9.75
C ALA A 89 -11.64 -3.54 -10.22
N VAL A 90 -11.00 -2.48 -10.75
CA VAL A 90 -9.59 -2.50 -11.14
C VAL A 90 -8.70 -2.74 -9.93
N ASN A 91 -8.99 -2.16 -8.75
CA ASN A 91 -8.20 -2.42 -7.55
C ASN A 91 -8.40 -3.85 -7.00
N LEU A 92 -9.64 -4.35 -7.02
CA LEU A 92 -9.95 -5.72 -6.60
C LEU A 92 -9.36 -6.76 -7.56
N LEU A 93 -9.32 -6.47 -8.86
CA LEU A 93 -8.72 -7.31 -9.89
C LEU A 93 -7.23 -7.00 -10.10
N ASN A 94 -6.65 -6.08 -9.32
CA ASN A 94 -5.25 -5.71 -9.46
C ASN A 94 -4.37 -6.83 -8.90
N PRO A 95 -3.58 -7.53 -9.74
CA PRO A 95 -2.69 -8.59 -9.26
C PRO A 95 -1.69 -8.07 -8.23
N GLN A 96 -1.29 -6.79 -8.31
CA GLN A 96 -0.39 -6.19 -7.33
C GLN A 96 -1.01 -6.10 -5.93
N ALA A 97 -2.32 -5.82 -5.84
CA ALA A 97 -3.02 -5.72 -4.56
C ALA A 97 -3.16 -7.11 -3.90
N TRP A 98 -3.47 -8.13 -4.71
CA TRP A 98 -3.47 -9.52 -4.26
C TRP A 98 -2.08 -9.98 -3.82
N ILE A 99 -1.04 -9.72 -4.61
CA ILE A 99 0.34 -10.09 -4.25
C ILE A 99 0.74 -9.43 -2.93
N PHE A 100 0.44 -8.14 -2.75
CA PHE A 100 0.73 -7.45 -1.50
C PHE A 100 -0.04 -8.09 -0.31
N TRP A 101 -1.35 -8.25 -0.41
CA TRP A 101 -2.13 -8.75 0.70
C TRP A 101 -1.87 -10.22 1.01
N THR A 102 -1.55 -11.05 0.02
CA THR A 102 -1.23 -12.47 0.23
C THR A 102 0.21 -12.70 0.68
N ALA A 103 1.18 -11.98 0.12
CA ALA A 103 2.60 -12.21 0.40
C ALA A 103 3.14 -11.38 1.57
N VAL A 104 2.47 -10.27 1.93
CA VAL A 104 2.98 -9.31 2.93
C VAL A 104 1.96 -9.04 4.02
N GLY A 105 0.79 -8.52 3.64
CA GLY A 105 -0.19 -8.02 4.59
C GLY A 105 -0.81 -9.12 5.45
N ALA A 106 -1.29 -10.20 4.84
CA ALA A 106 -1.89 -11.31 5.56
C ALA A 106 -0.92 -12.10 6.44
N PRO A 107 0.32 -12.46 6.03
CA PRO A 107 1.29 -13.07 6.93
C PRO A 107 1.55 -12.20 8.16
N LEU A 108 1.74 -10.88 7.96
CA LEU A 108 1.98 -9.94 9.05
C LEU A 108 0.77 -9.84 9.99
N LEU A 109 -0.45 -9.75 9.44
CA LEU A 109 -1.69 -9.69 10.22
C LEU A 109 -1.97 -10.97 11.00
N VAL A 110 -1.84 -12.14 10.37
CA VAL A 110 -2.10 -13.43 11.02
C VAL A 110 -1.17 -13.60 12.21
N ARG A 111 0.12 -13.27 12.03
CA ARG A 111 1.12 -13.40 13.10
C ARG A 111 0.92 -12.36 14.21
N THR A 112 0.81 -11.08 13.85
CA THR A 112 0.61 -10.02 14.86
C THR A 112 -0.69 -10.19 15.62
N ALA A 113 -1.75 -10.71 15.01
CA ALA A 113 -2.99 -11.03 15.71
C ALA A 113 -2.86 -12.19 16.71
N GLN A 114 -1.91 -13.12 16.48
CA GLN A 114 -1.61 -14.21 17.42
C GLN A 114 -0.77 -13.73 18.62
N GLU A 115 0.18 -12.81 18.38
CA GLU A 115 1.05 -12.29 19.44
C GLU A 115 0.40 -11.15 20.23
N ARG A 116 -0.19 -10.16 19.54
CA ARG A 116 -0.79 -8.94 20.11
C ARG A 116 -1.92 -8.40 19.21
N PRO A 117 -3.20 -8.76 19.46
CA PRO A 117 -4.34 -8.36 18.63
C PRO A 117 -4.43 -6.85 18.34
N TRP A 118 -4.13 -6.02 19.34
CA TRP A 118 -4.13 -4.55 19.21
C TRP A 118 -3.08 -4.03 18.22
N ALA A 119 -1.96 -4.74 18.05
CA ALA A 119 -0.93 -4.36 17.08
C ALA A 119 -1.40 -4.59 15.64
N ALA A 120 -2.21 -5.62 15.38
CA ALA A 120 -2.83 -5.84 14.06
C ALA A 120 -3.83 -4.72 13.73
N VAL A 121 -4.64 -4.29 14.70
CA VAL A 121 -5.55 -3.14 14.55
C VAL A 121 -4.77 -1.85 14.30
N GLY A 122 -3.70 -1.61 15.07
CA GLY A 122 -2.83 -0.45 14.88
C GLY A 122 -2.17 -0.41 13.50
N PHE A 123 -1.70 -1.57 13.00
CA PHE A 123 -1.17 -1.70 11.63
C PHE A 123 -2.22 -1.33 10.57
N LEU A 124 -3.43 -1.89 10.66
CA LEU A 124 -4.51 -1.58 9.72
C LEU A 124 -4.90 -0.09 9.78
N ALA A 125 -5.01 0.47 10.98
CA ALA A 125 -5.33 1.88 11.18
C ALA A 125 -4.26 2.78 10.54
N ALA A 126 -2.97 2.51 10.80
CA ALA A 126 -1.86 3.24 10.19
C ALA A 126 -1.84 3.07 8.67
N PHE A 127 -2.02 1.85 8.17
CA PHE A 127 -2.06 1.55 6.73
C PHE A 127 -3.16 2.35 6.03
N PHE A 128 -4.40 2.28 6.52
CA PHE A 128 -5.52 2.99 5.90
C PHE A 128 -5.41 4.51 6.07
N LEU A 129 -4.92 4.99 7.22
CA LEU A 129 -4.68 6.42 7.44
C LEU A 129 -3.65 6.96 6.43
N LEU A 130 -2.53 6.28 6.22
CA LEU A 130 -1.56 6.69 5.21
C LEU A 130 -2.12 6.53 3.79
N LEU A 131 -2.81 5.43 3.50
CA LEU A 131 -3.32 5.12 2.16
C LEU A 131 -4.39 6.11 1.69
N ILE A 132 -5.31 6.48 2.58
CA ILE A 132 -6.41 7.41 2.30
C ILE A 132 -5.95 8.85 2.55
N GLY A 133 -5.26 9.09 3.66
CA GLY A 133 -4.76 10.40 4.04
C GLY A 133 -3.85 11.00 2.98
N SER A 134 -2.91 10.24 2.40
CA SER A 134 -2.08 10.72 1.29
C SER A 134 -2.89 11.14 0.06
N LYS A 135 -3.93 10.37 -0.31
CA LYS A 135 -4.85 10.70 -1.41
C LYS A 135 -5.64 11.97 -1.14
N VAL A 136 -6.13 12.12 0.10
CA VAL A 136 -6.91 13.29 0.54
C VAL A 136 -6.05 14.54 0.62
N VAL A 137 -4.83 14.44 1.15
CA VAL A 137 -3.85 15.53 1.18
C VAL A 137 -3.51 15.97 -0.24
N LEU A 138 -3.25 15.03 -1.15
CA LEU A 138 -2.99 15.35 -2.55
C LEU A 138 -4.19 16.04 -3.21
N ALA A 139 -5.41 15.54 -2.97
CA ALA A 139 -6.63 16.18 -3.45
C ALA A 139 -6.78 17.62 -2.90
N ALA A 140 -6.51 17.84 -1.60
CA ALA A 140 -6.58 19.15 -0.98
C ALA A 140 -5.53 20.13 -1.54
N LEU A 141 -4.30 19.67 -1.77
CA LEU A 141 -3.24 20.46 -2.39
C LEU A 141 -3.61 20.85 -3.83
N LEU A 142 -4.14 19.91 -4.61
CA LEU A 142 -4.60 20.17 -5.97
C LEU A 142 -5.79 21.14 -6.02
N ALA A 143 -6.72 21.04 -5.06
CA ALA A 143 -7.89 21.93 -4.95
C ALA A 143 -7.51 23.35 -4.51
N ARG A 144 -6.48 23.52 -3.68
CA ARG A 144 -5.99 24.84 -3.21
C ARG A 144 -5.06 25.56 -4.20
N GLY A 145 -4.57 24.86 -5.22
CA GLY A 145 -3.79 25.44 -6.31
C GLY A 145 -2.48 24.69 -6.57
N ARG A 146 -2.16 24.53 -7.86
CA ARG A 146 -1.01 23.76 -8.38
C ARG A 146 0.34 24.25 -7.86
N HIS A 147 0.42 25.51 -7.43
CA HIS A 147 1.65 26.16 -6.96
C HIS A 147 2.17 25.66 -5.60
N LEU A 148 1.36 24.93 -4.82
CA LEU A 148 1.79 24.37 -3.53
C LEU A 148 2.52 23.02 -3.66
N LEU A 149 2.45 22.36 -4.82
CA LEU A 149 3.14 21.10 -5.08
C LEU A 149 4.44 21.38 -5.83
N SER A 150 5.58 21.19 -5.17
CA SER A 150 6.88 21.24 -5.83
C SER A 150 7.33 19.83 -6.24
N VAL A 151 8.06 19.75 -7.35
CA VAL A 151 8.71 18.49 -7.78
C VAL A 151 9.64 17.97 -6.68
N ALA A 152 10.35 18.86 -5.98
CA ALA A 152 11.20 18.51 -4.85
C ALA A 152 10.41 17.83 -3.70
N GLY A 153 9.26 18.40 -3.30
CA GLY A 153 8.42 17.82 -2.25
C GLY A 153 7.89 16.44 -2.62
N TYR A 154 7.47 16.26 -3.88
CA TYR A 154 7.04 14.95 -4.39
C TYR A 154 8.19 13.92 -4.38
N ARG A 155 9.41 14.32 -4.77
CA ARG A 155 10.61 13.46 -4.71
C ARG A 155 10.97 13.05 -3.28
N TYR A 156 10.91 13.97 -2.32
CA TYR A 156 11.14 13.65 -0.90
C TYR A 156 10.11 12.66 -0.37
N ALA A 157 8.83 12.86 -0.65
CA ALA A 157 7.77 11.94 -0.24
C ALA A 157 7.96 10.53 -0.83
N MET A 158 8.28 10.43 -2.12
CA MET A 158 8.56 9.15 -2.79
C MET A 158 9.80 8.46 -2.21
N THR A 159 10.85 9.23 -1.93
CA THR A 159 12.09 8.71 -1.33
C THR A 159 11.86 8.21 0.10
N ALA A 160 11.11 8.96 0.92
CA ALA A 160 10.71 8.52 2.25
C ALA A 160 9.88 7.22 2.19
N CYS A 161 8.94 7.12 1.24
CA CYS A 161 8.19 5.88 1.02
C CYS A 161 9.10 4.71 0.66
N ALA A 162 10.09 4.92 -0.22
CA ALA A 162 11.05 3.88 -0.58
C ALA A 162 11.82 3.36 0.64
N PHE A 163 12.31 4.24 1.52
CA PHE A 163 13.00 3.84 2.75
C PHE A 163 12.07 3.09 3.72
N LEU A 164 10.82 3.53 3.87
CA LEU A 164 9.83 2.81 4.68
C LEU A 164 9.59 1.39 4.13
N LEU A 165 9.52 1.23 2.81
CA LEU A 165 9.38 -0.07 2.17
C LEU A 165 10.62 -0.96 2.38
N VAL A 166 11.84 -0.41 2.33
CA VAL A 166 13.06 -1.16 2.68
C VAL A 166 12.99 -1.66 4.12
N GLY A 167 12.63 -0.79 5.07
CA GLY A 167 12.49 -1.18 6.48
C GLY A 167 11.47 -2.31 6.67
N LEU A 168 10.33 -2.23 5.98
CA LEU A 168 9.31 -3.28 6.00
C LEU A 168 9.83 -4.59 5.39
N ALA A 169 10.56 -4.54 4.27
CA ALA A 169 11.14 -5.72 3.64
C ALA A 169 12.15 -6.41 4.57
N VAL A 170 13.05 -5.66 5.20
CA VAL A 170 14.01 -6.19 6.17
C VAL A 170 13.30 -6.85 7.35
N LEU A 171 12.26 -6.19 7.89
CA LEU A 171 11.47 -6.72 9.00
C LEU A 171 10.79 -8.06 8.64
N LEU A 172 10.18 -8.13 7.45
CA LEU A 172 9.53 -9.36 6.96
C LEU A 172 10.55 -10.48 6.72
N ALA A 173 11.70 -10.15 6.13
CA ALA A 173 12.77 -11.11 5.88
C ALA A 173 13.30 -11.70 7.20
N TRP A 174 13.64 -10.85 8.15
CA TRP A 174 14.10 -11.25 9.47
C TRP A 174 13.09 -12.16 10.18
N ARG A 175 11.82 -11.76 10.18
CA ARG A 175 10.73 -12.53 10.79
C ARG A 175 10.50 -13.87 10.12
N GLY A 176 10.54 -13.94 8.80
CA GLY A 176 10.41 -15.19 8.05
C GLY A 176 11.58 -16.16 8.32
N LEU A 177 12.80 -15.64 8.46
CA LEU A 177 13.97 -16.44 8.84
C LEU A 177 13.86 -16.99 10.26
N GLN A 178 13.30 -16.23 11.20
CA GLN A 178 13.00 -16.70 12.55
C GLN A 178 11.97 -17.84 12.53
N ASP A 179 10.89 -17.69 11.76
CA ASP A 179 9.82 -18.69 11.68
C ASP A 179 10.28 -20.01 11.04
N LEU A 180 11.34 -19.97 10.23
CA LEU A 180 12.00 -21.17 9.68
C LEU A 180 13.13 -21.72 10.58
N GLY A 181 13.40 -21.09 11.72
CA GLY A 181 14.50 -21.49 12.61
C GLY A 181 15.90 -21.21 12.06
N LEU A 182 16.02 -20.43 10.98
CA LEU A 182 17.29 -20.11 10.33
C LEU A 182 18.01 -18.93 10.98
N ALA A 183 17.29 -18.03 11.65
CA ALA A 183 17.86 -16.86 12.30
C ALA A 183 18.70 -17.16 13.56
N GLN A 184 18.57 -18.35 14.16
CA GLN A 184 19.41 -18.78 15.30
C GLN A 184 20.81 -19.26 14.87
N ARG A 185 21.04 -19.39 13.55
CA ARG A 185 22.30 -19.88 12.98
C ARG A 185 23.16 -18.76 12.35
N LEU A 186 22.69 -17.51 12.42
CA LEU A 186 23.32 -16.29 11.89
C LEU A 186 23.71 -15.39 13.06
#